data_AF-A0A535AKP3-F1
#
_entry.id   AF-A0A535AKP3-F1
#
_cell.length_a   1.000
_cell.length_b   1.000
_cell.length_c   1.000
_cell.angle_alpha   90.00
_cell.angle_beta   90.00
_cell.angle_gamma   90.00
#
_symmetry.space_group_name_H-M   'P 1'
#
loop_
_entity.id
_entity.type
_entity.pdbx_description
1 polymer ?
#
loop_
_entity_poly.entity_id
_entity_poly.type
_entity_poly.pdbx_seq_one_letter_code
_entity_poly.pdbx_strand_id
1 'polypeptide(L)'
;MKFTSPPSTGEAASWSFDAESVSSAPKGAEVFSGSWAVRAESDAPSKPNALCQTADAEFPAIALSPTVYGDVTVTTRFKAISGKTDQAAGIIARVQDKDNYYILRANALEGNVNLYKYAGGRRSGIKDGSMKVASGEWQELRLEVSGESLRGFLNGQLVVEATDATYKAGRVGLWTKADSVTCFDDVVVTPRVAGSAASAATAVARTGIPSTTPARSGRVSMGDNFFAPDELVVAAGATVTWEIVSGDAQHDVVSVDKFFQSNSPMGRGGDTFSYTFTSPGEYKYVCSYHINEGMTGKIVVK
;
A
#
# COMPACT_ATOMS: atom_id res chain seq x y z
N MET A 1 16.81 1.19 18.74
CA MET A 1 16.95 -0.11 19.45
C MET A 1 16.34 -1.18 18.56
N LYS A 2 17.04 -2.30 18.32
CA LYS A 2 16.50 -3.43 17.56
C LYS A 2 15.60 -4.24 18.49
N PHE A 3 14.30 -4.30 18.21
CA PHE A 3 13.34 -5.09 18.99
C PHE A 3 13.50 -6.58 18.60
N THR A 4 13.97 -7.41 19.53
CA THR A 4 14.25 -8.85 19.36
C THR A 4 13.22 -9.74 20.05
N SER A 5 11.93 -9.39 19.99
CA SER A 5 10.84 -10.24 20.48
C SER A 5 9.67 -10.18 19.49
N PRO A 6 8.91 -11.27 19.28
CA PRO A 6 7.69 -11.20 18.48
C PRO A 6 6.81 -10.11 19.11
N PRO A 7 6.32 -9.14 18.32
CA PRO A 7 5.60 -8.00 18.87
C PRO A 7 4.38 -8.55 19.63
N SER A 8 4.24 -8.17 20.90
CA SER A 8 2.96 -8.28 21.60
C SER A 8 1.90 -7.71 20.66
N THR A 9 0.91 -8.49 20.26
CA THR A 9 -0.24 -7.96 19.55
C THR A 9 -0.83 -6.88 20.46
N GLY A 10 -0.66 -5.60 20.10
CA GLY A 10 -1.28 -4.51 20.84
C GLY A 10 -2.77 -4.80 21.00
N GLU A 11 -3.43 -4.30 22.05
CA GLU A 11 -4.87 -4.48 22.19
C GLU A 11 -5.63 -3.69 21.11
N ALA A 12 -6.87 -4.08 20.85
CA ALA A 12 -7.76 -3.30 20.00
C ALA A 12 -7.90 -1.89 20.57
N ALA A 13 -7.98 -0.89 19.68
CA ALA A 13 -8.08 0.51 20.05
C ALA A 13 -9.07 1.24 19.15
N SER A 14 -9.70 2.30 19.67
CA SER A 14 -10.61 3.13 18.91
C SER A 14 -10.51 4.61 19.28
N TRP A 15 -10.81 5.48 18.32
CA TRP A 15 -10.87 6.93 18.47
C TRP A 15 -12.09 7.48 17.74
N SER A 16 -13.05 8.00 18.50
CA SER A 16 -14.15 8.83 17.98
C SER A 16 -13.85 10.33 18.08
N PHE A 17 -12.78 10.71 18.80
CA PHE A 17 -12.37 12.10 19.05
C PHE A 17 -13.39 12.98 19.81
N ASP A 18 -14.57 12.46 20.17
CA ASP A 18 -15.63 13.23 20.84
C ASP A 18 -15.26 13.70 22.25
N ALA A 19 -14.45 12.92 22.97
CA ALA A 19 -13.99 13.26 24.31
C ALA A 19 -12.73 14.14 24.32
N GLU A 20 -12.14 14.42 23.14
CA GLU A 20 -10.90 15.18 23.02
C GLU A 20 -11.17 16.69 23.05
N SER A 21 -10.16 17.45 23.47
CA SER A 21 -10.22 18.91 23.42
C SER A 21 -10.14 19.41 21.98
N VAL A 22 -11.09 20.27 21.59
CA VAL A 22 -11.07 20.91 20.28
C VAL A 22 -9.84 21.79 20.10
N SER A 23 -9.41 21.97 18.86
CA SER A 23 -8.23 22.76 18.44
C SER A 23 -6.87 22.16 18.82
N SER A 24 -6.83 20.92 19.31
CA SER A 24 -5.58 20.18 19.57
C SER A 24 -5.59 18.81 18.89
N ALA A 25 -4.40 18.27 18.61
CA ALA A 25 -4.26 16.87 18.23
C ALA A 25 -4.67 15.95 19.40
N PRO A 26 -5.12 14.71 19.13
CA PRO A 26 -5.54 13.78 20.17
C PRO A 26 -4.41 13.46 21.15
N LYS A 27 -4.75 13.17 22.41
CA LYS A 27 -3.75 12.87 23.43
C LYS A 27 -2.97 11.61 23.07
N GLY A 28 -1.65 11.68 23.15
CA GLY A 28 -0.75 10.54 22.88
C GLY A 28 -0.45 10.32 21.40
N ALA A 29 -1.03 11.14 20.52
CA ALA A 29 -0.66 11.15 19.11
C ALA A 29 0.68 11.88 18.88
N GLU A 30 1.41 11.46 17.86
CA GLU A 30 2.61 12.11 17.36
C GLU A 30 2.35 12.65 15.97
N VAL A 31 2.38 13.98 15.82
CA VAL A 31 2.25 14.65 14.53
C VAL A 31 3.62 14.69 13.86
N PHE A 32 3.75 14.07 12.68
CA PHE A 32 4.96 14.14 11.88
C PHE A 32 5.01 15.39 11.01
N SER A 33 3.85 15.80 10.49
CA SER A 33 3.72 16.92 9.53
C SER A 33 2.25 17.35 9.37
N GLY A 34 2.04 18.58 8.91
CA GLY A 34 0.73 19.20 8.74
C GLY A 34 0.16 19.77 10.04
N SER A 35 -1.09 20.25 9.98
CA SER A 35 -1.83 20.74 11.15
C SER A 35 -3.03 19.85 11.40
N TRP A 36 -2.96 19.10 12.48
CA TRP A 36 -3.98 18.14 12.90
C TRP A 36 -4.65 18.65 14.18
N ALA A 37 -5.97 18.77 14.14
CA ALA A 37 -6.73 19.21 15.31
C ALA A 37 -8.13 18.57 15.32
N VAL A 38 -8.60 18.24 16.52
CA VAL A 38 -9.99 17.87 16.76
C VAL A 38 -10.86 19.12 16.56
N ARG A 39 -11.95 18.97 15.80
CA ARG A 39 -12.88 20.06 15.45
C ARG A 39 -14.30 19.56 15.61
N ALA A 40 -15.21 20.48 15.94
CA ALA A 40 -16.63 20.18 15.91
C ALA A 40 -17.06 19.94 14.46
N GLU A 41 -17.65 18.79 14.20
CA GLU A 41 -18.19 18.39 12.90
C GLU A 41 -19.58 17.81 13.15
N SER A 42 -20.61 18.64 12.97
CA SER A 42 -21.99 18.31 13.38
C SER A 42 -22.61 17.13 12.61
N ASP A 43 -22.04 16.81 11.44
CA ASP A 43 -22.44 15.70 10.58
C ASP A 43 -21.49 14.50 10.70
N ALA A 44 -20.53 14.52 11.64
CA ALA A 44 -19.64 13.40 11.87
C ALA A 44 -20.43 12.12 12.26
N PRO A 45 -19.95 10.93 11.85
CA PRO A 45 -20.57 9.65 12.17
C PRO A 45 -20.79 9.45 13.67
N SER A 46 -19.76 9.75 14.46
CA SER A 46 -19.85 9.98 15.90
C SER A 46 -19.88 11.48 16.16
N LYS A 47 -20.48 11.92 17.27
CA LYS A 47 -20.73 13.34 17.55
C LYS A 47 -20.22 13.68 18.93
N PRO A 48 -19.65 14.90 19.11
CA PRO A 48 -19.75 16.05 18.21
C PRO A 48 -18.51 16.36 17.36
N ASN A 49 -17.43 15.57 17.42
CA ASN A 49 -16.13 15.99 16.92
C ASN A 49 -15.53 15.01 15.90
N ALA A 50 -14.58 15.51 15.12
CA ALA A 50 -13.72 14.71 14.25
C ALA A 50 -12.28 15.26 14.27
N LEU A 51 -11.30 14.41 13.95
CA LEU A 51 -9.92 14.84 13.76
C LEU A 51 -9.70 15.33 12.33
N CYS A 52 -9.30 16.58 12.15
CA CYS A 52 -9.11 17.16 10.83
C CYS A 52 -7.67 17.59 10.58
N GLN A 53 -7.23 17.40 9.35
CA GLN A 53 -6.01 17.98 8.80
C GLN A 53 -6.40 19.18 7.92
N THR A 54 -5.73 20.33 8.10
CA THR A 54 -6.13 21.58 7.43
C THR A 54 -4.99 22.41 6.84
N ALA A 55 -3.73 21.95 6.92
CA ALA A 55 -2.59 22.72 6.45
C ALA A 55 -2.04 22.18 5.13
N ASP A 56 -1.45 23.07 4.33
CA ASP A 56 -0.64 22.67 3.18
C ASP A 56 0.70 22.10 3.66
N ALA A 57 0.96 20.83 3.33
CA ALA A 57 2.28 20.21 3.43
C ALA A 57 2.37 19.04 2.45
N GLU A 58 3.57 18.60 2.07
CA GLU A 58 3.73 17.55 1.06
C GLU A 58 3.03 16.24 1.47
N PHE A 59 3.30 15.73 2.68
CA PHE A 59 2.74 14.48 3.21
C PHE A 59 2.32 14.59 4.69
N PRO A 60 1.22 15.31 5.03
CA PRO A 60 0.69 15.36 6.38
C PRO A 60 0.46 13.97 6.96
N ALA A 61 0.99 13.72 8.15
CA ALA A 61 0.90 12.42 8.79
C ALA A 61 0.88 12.53 10.31
N ILE A 62 0.12 11.65 10.95
CA ILE A 62 0.00 11.54 12.40
C ILE A 62 -0.07 10.07 12.82
N ALA A 63 0.74 9.65 13.80
CA ALA A 63 0.57 8.37 14.48
C ALA A 63 -0.33 8.57 15.71
N LEU A 64 -1.39 7.76 15.87
CA LEU A 64 -2.42 8.03 16.88
C LEU A 64 -2.03 7.62 18.30
N SER A 65 -1.08 6.70 18.45
CA SER A 65 -0.57 6.24 19.73
C SER A 65 0.81 5.61 19.57
N PRO A 66 1.57 5.39 20.67
CA PRO A 66 2.85 4.67 20.61
C PRO A 66 2.70 3.15 20.41
N THR A 67 1.47 2.61 20.41
CA THR A 67 1.22 1.16 20.35
C THR A 67 1.65 0.57 19.00
N VAL A 68 2.38 -0.55 19.06
CA VAL A 68 2.90 -1.26 17.90
C VAL A 68 2.04 -2.49 17.61
N TYR A 69 1.72 -2.68 16.33
CA TYR A 69 0.93 -3.80 15.82
C TYR A 69 1.72 -4.57 14.77
N GLY A 70 1.59 -5.90 14.75
CA GLY A 70 2.09 -6.75 13.66
C GLY A 70 1.09 -6.80 12.50
N ASP A 71 0.24 -7.82 12.52
CA ASP A 71 -0.91 -7.93 11.64
C ASP A 71 -2.11 -7.16 12.24
N VAL A 72 -2.79 -6.37 11.42
CA VAL A 72 -3.78 -5.40 11.89
C VAL A 72 -4.81 -5.06 10.81
N THR A 73 -6.04 -4.80 11.25
CA THR A 73 -7.05 -4.09 10.47
C THR A 73 -7.17 -2.69 11.03
N VAL A 74 -7.13 -1.68 10.17
CA VAL A 74 -7.45 -0.30 10.52
C VAL A 74 -8.62 0.15 9.66
N THR A 75 -9.67 0.63 10.30
CA THR A 75 -10.82 1.26 9.65
C THR A 75 -10.94 2.70 10.13
N THR A 76 -11.40 3.61 9.29
CA THR A 76 -11.79 4.97 9.69
C THR A 76 -12.90 5.47 8.79
N ARG A 77 -13.73 6.37 9.32
CA ARG A 77 -14.58 7.24 8.52
C ARG A 77 -13.79 8.47 8.11
N PHE A 78 -13.92 8.91 6.86
CA PHE A 78 -13.30 10.13 6.39
C PHE A 78 -14.26 10.97 5.56
N LYS A 79 -14.06 12.28 5.58
CA LYS A 79 -14.73 13.27 4.72
C LYS A 79 -13.66 14.12 4.06
N ALA A 80 -13.46 13.93 2.77
CA ALA A 80 -12.50 14.72 1.97
C ALA A 80 -13.18 16.04 1.56
N ILE A 81 -12.91 17.13 2.28
CA ILE A 81 -13.70 18.37 2.21
C ILE A 81 -13.27 19.25 1.03
N SER A 82 -11.97 19.48 0.88
CA SER A 82 -11.43 20.33 -0.18
C SER A 82 -9.95 20.06 -0.46
N GLY A 83 -9.44 20.66 -1.52
CA GLY A 83 -8.05 20.58 -1.97
C GLY A 83 -8.00 20.74 -3.49
N LYS A 84 -6.91 21.30 -4.01
CA LYS A 84 -6.72 21.56 -5.44
C LYS A 84 -5.60 20.73 -6.03
N THR A 85 -4.54 20.51 -5.27
CA THR A 85 -3.40 19.67 -5.67
C THR A 85 -3.70 18.20 -5.38
N ASP A 86 -4.33 17.94 -4.23
CA ASP A 86 -4.84 16.64 -3.85
C ASP A 86 -6.08 16.84 -2.97
N GLN A 87 -6.94 15.83 -2.90
CA GLN A 87 -8.08 15.81 -2.00
C GLN A 87 -8.14 14.42 -1.37
N ALA A 88 -7.10 14.14 -0.59
CA ALA A 88 -6.77 12.83 -0.08
C ALA A 88 -7.17 12.62 1.37
N ALA A 89 -7.60 11.38 1.63
CA ALA A 89 -7.64 10.76 2.95
C ALA A 89 -6.76 9.51 2.93
N GLY A 90 -6.15 9.16 4.06
CA GLY A 90 -5.31 7.98 4.11
C GLY A 90 -5.13 7.40 5.49
N ILE A 91 -4.85 6.10 5.49
CA ILE A 91 -4.44 5.32 6.65
C ILE A 91 -2.95 5.02 6.49
N ILE A 92 -2.18 5.20 7.57
CA ILE A 92 -0.81 4.69 7.65
C ILE A 92 -0.71 3.53 8.63
N ALA A 93 0.05 2.51 8.25
CA ALA A 93 0.23 1.30 9.05
C ALA A 93 1.69 0.84 9.03
N ARG A 94 2.04 0.06 10.05
CA ARG A 94 3.42 -0.37 10.32
C ARG A 94 4.39 0.80 10.33
N VAL A 95 3.99 1.90 10.96
CA VAL A 95 4.79 3.11 11.11
C VAL A 95 5.96 2.84 12.03
N GLN A 96 7.18 2.98 11.50
CA GLN A 96 8.41 2.92 12.29
C GLN A 96 8.71 4.30 12.90
N ASP A 97 8.65 5.32 12.05
CA ASP A 97 8.95 6.71 12.32
C ASP A 97 8.33 7.60 11.23
N LYS A 98 8.64 8.90 11.25
CA LYS A 98 8.14 9.90 10.29
C LYS A 98 8.53 9.63 8.83
N ASP A 99 9.48 8.75 8.55
CA ASP A 99 10.09 8.52 7.24
C ASP A 99 9.82 7.11 6.70
N ASN A 100 9.13 6.24 7.46
CA ASN A 100 9.02 4.80 7.18
C ASN A 100 7.65 4.20 7.57
N TYR A 101 6.78 3.97 6.59
CA TYR A 101 5.43 3.37 6.78
C TYR A 101 4.76 2.95 5.45
N TYR A 102 3.69 2.17 5.54
CA TYR A 102 2.75 1.97 4.41
C TYR A 102 1.63 3.01 4.43
N ILE A 103 1.10 3.33 3.25
CA ILE A 103 -0.01 4.28 3.06
C ILE A 103 -1.08 3.63 2.21
N LEU A 104 -2.33 3.64 2.67
CA LEU A 104 -3.51 3.52 1.82
C LEU A 104 -4.08 4.92 1.62
N ARG A 105 -4.11 5.41 0.39
CA ARG A 105 -4.65 6.74 0.04
C ARG A 105 -5.92 6.60 -0.78
N ALA A 106 -7.00 7.23 -0.36
CA ALA A 106 -8.17 7.53 -1.19
C ALA A 106 -8.12 9.00 -1.64
N ASN A 107 -8.30 9.28 -2.93
CA ASN A 107 -8.24 10.64 -3.49
C ASN A 107 -9.51 10.95 -4.30
N ALA A 108 -10.24 12.01 -3.89
CA ALA A 108 -11.49 12.43 -4.51
C ALA A 108 -11.32 13.15 -5.86
N LEU A 109 -10.20 13.84 -6.10
CA LEU A 109 -9.91 14.50 -7.38
C LEU A 109 -9.53 13.49 -8.46
N GLU A 110 -8.69 12.52 -8.10
CA GLU A 110 -8.18 11.52 -9.04
C GLU A 110 -9.10 10.29 -9.19
N GLY A 111 -10.08 10.10 -8.28
CA GLY A 111 -10.99 8.97 -8.31
C GLY A 111 -10.27 7.62 -8.13
N ASN A 112 -9.31 7.58 -7.20
CA ASN A 112 -8.52 6.38 -6.96
C ASN A 112 -8.29 6.10 -5.47
N VAL A 113 -7.98 4.83 -5.20
CA VAL A 113 -7.52 4.34 -3.91
C VAL A 113 -6.24 3.55 -4.18
N ASN A 114 -5.10 4.04 -3.72
CA ASN A 114 -3.78 3.47 -4.05
C ASN A 114 -3.00 3.10 -2.79
N LEU A 115 -2.17 2.07 -2.90
CA LEU A 115 -1.18 1.68 -1.90
C LEU A 115 0.18 2.27 -2.24
N TYR A 116 0.83 2.86 -1.24
CA TYR A 116 2.18 3.39 -1.32
C TYR A 116 3.04 2.87 -0.17
N LYS A 117 4.35 2.96 -0.36
CA LYS A 117 5.37 2.82 0.69
C LYS A 117 6.07 4.15 0.86
N TYR A 118 6.28 4.56 2.11
CA TYR A 118 7.20 5.64 2.46
C TYR A 118 8.43 4.99 3.10
N ALA A 119 9.60 5.15 2.50
CA ALA A 119 10.84 4.55 2.98
C ALA A 119 11.99 5.55 2.88
N GLY A 120 12.66 5.81 4.01
CA GLY A 120 13.74 6.80 4.08
C GLY A 120 13.31 8.20 3.63
N GLY A 121 12.06 8.59 3.90
CA GLY A 121 11.53 9.91 3.55
C GLY A 121 11.08 10.03 2.09
N ARG A 122 11.06 8.92 1.34
CA ARG A 122 10.64 8.90 -0.07
C ARG A 122 9.43 8.01 -0.27
N ARG A 123 8.39 8.55 -0.94
CA ARG A 123 7.16 7.82 -1.28
C ARG A 123 7.33 7.10 -2.62
N SER A 124 6.94 5.83 -2.68
CA SER A 124 6.85 5.03 -3.91
C SER A 124 5.49 4.34 -4.00
N GLY A 125 4.97 4.17 -5.22
CA GLY A 125 3.77 3.36 -5.46
C GLY A 125 4.03 1.88 -5.17
N ILE A 126 3.01 1.19 -4.67
CA ILE A 126 2.95 -0.28 -4.60
C ILE A 126 1.90 -0.78 -5.58
N LYS A 127 0.67 -0.23 -5.50
CA LYS A 127 -0.45 -0.65 -6.35
C LYS A 127 -1.49 0.45 -6.47
N ASP A 128 -1.93 0.71 -7.70
CA ASP A 128 -3.04 1.62 -7.97
C ASP A 128 -4.37 0.87 -8.04
N GLY A 129 -5.45 1.55 -7.65
CA GLY A 129 -6.82 1.05 -7.77
C GLY A 129 -7.79 2.16 -8.12
N SER A 130 -8.61 1.94 -9.15
CA SER A 130 -9.58 2.92 -9.61
C SER A 130 -10.90 2.74 -8.87
N MET A 131 -11.34 3.77 -8.14
CA MET A 131 -12.64 3.82 -7.50
C MET A 131 -13.02 5.25 -7.19
N LYS A 132 -14.26 5.62 -7.56
CA LYS A 132 -14.78 6.95 -7.24
C LYS A 132 -14.80 7.17 -5.72
N VAL A 133 -14.10 8.20 -5.28
CA VAL A 133 -14.11 8.70 -3.90
C VAL A 133 -14.97 9.96 -3.88
N ALA A 134 -16.02 9.99 -3.07
CA ALA A 134 -16.89 11.18 -2.98
C ALA A 134 -16.19 12.32 -2.23
N SER A 135 -16.37 13.55 -2.71
CA SER A 135 -15.94 14.78 -2.03
C SER A 135 -17.07 15.28 -1.13
N GLY A 136 -16.73 15.73 0.08
CA GLY A 136 -17.68 16.32 1.04
C GLY A 136 -18.61 15.33 1.73
N GLU A 137 -18.48 14.03 1.48
CA GLU A 137 -19.31 12.98 2.07
C GLU A 137 -18.47 12.04 2.94
N TRP A 138 -19.07 11.59 4.06
CA TRP A 138 -18.47 10.60 4.95
C TRP A 138 -18.46 9.22 4.29
N GLN A 139 -17.27 8.64 4.16
CA GLN A 139 -17.03 7.31 3.59
C GLN A 139 -16.18 6.48 4.55
N GLU A 140 -16.17 5.16 4.36
CA GLU A 140 -15.28 4.27 5.10
C GLU A 140 -14.02 3.96 4.27
N LEU A 141 -12.85 4.14 4.87
CA LEU A 141 -11.58 3.63 4.37
C LEU A 141 -11.10 2.52 5.31
N ARG A 142 -10.60 1.42 4.74
CA ARG A 142 -10.10 0.30 5.53
C ARG A 142 -8.85 -0.31 4.92
N LEU A 143 -7.83 -0.49 5.77
CA LEU A 143 -6.57 -1.13 5.43
C LEU A 143 -6.41 -2.41 6.27
N GLU A 144 -6.27 -3.54 5.60
CA GLU A 144 -5.83 -4.79 6.22
C GLU A 144 -4.35 -5.02 5.91
N VAL A 145 -3.57 -5.32 6.94
CA VAL A 145 -2.16 -5.69 6.84
C VAL A 145 -1.98 -7.03 7.53
N SER A 146 -1.63 -8.09 6.79
CA SER A 146 -1.39 -9.42 7.37
C SER A 146 -0.22 -10.12 6.70
N GLY A 147 0.80 -10.48 7.47
CA GLY A 147 2.06 -10.97 6.94
C GLY A 147 2.68 -9.94 5.99
N GLU A 148 2.66 -10.22 4.69
CA GLU A 148 3.14 -9.30 3.65
C GLU A 148 1.98 -8.74 2.81
N SER A 149 0.75 -9.23 3.01
CA SER A 149 -0.45 -8.78 2.30
C SER A 149 -0.93 -7.44 2.82
N LEU A 150 -1.20 -6.53 1.88
CA LEU A 150 -1.79 -5.22 2.08
C LEU A 150 -3.08 -5.16 1.26
N ARG A 151 -4.23 -4.94 1.90
CA ARG A 151 -5.54 -4.88 1.23
C ARG A 151 -6.27 -3.60 1.61
N GLY A 152 -6.60 -2.79 0.61
CA GLY A 152 -7.28 -1.51 0.76
C GLY A 152 -8.72 -1.57 0.26
N PHE A 153 -9.64 -1.05 1.07
CA PHE A 153 -11.07 -1.08 0.82
C PHE A 153 -11.66 0.33 0.94
N LEU A 154 -12.66 0.62 0.12
CA LEU A 154 -13.50 1.80 0.22
C LEU A 154 -14.95 1.35 0.34
N ASN A 155 -15.67 1.82 1.37
CA ASN A 155 -17.06 1.46 1.64
C ASN A 155 -17.32 -0.06 1.62
N GLY A 156 -16.40 -0.83 2.21
CA GLY A 156 -16.45 -2.29 2.26
C GLY A 156 -16.00 -3.02 0.99
N GLN A 157 -15.86 -2.34 -0.14
CA GLN A 157 -15.40 -2.96 -1.39
C GLN A 157 -13.86 -2.99 -1.47
N LEU A 158 -13.28 -4.15 -1.81
CA LEU A 158 -11.84 -4.28 -2.06
C LEU A 158 -11.47 -3.49 -3.33
N VAL A 159 -10.50 -2.57 -3.21
CA VAL A 159 -10.06 -1.72 -4.33
C VAL A 159 -8.64 -2.06 -4.76
N VAL A 160 -7.76 -2.32 -3.80
CA VAL A 160 -6.34 -2.61 -4.03
C VAL A 160 -5.86 -3.74 -3.15
N GLU A 161 -5.02 -4.59 -3.71
CA GLU A 161 -4.31 -5.63 -2.99
C GLU A 161 -2.90 -5.77 -3.54
N ALA A 162 -1.94 -5.90 -2.63
CA ALA A 162 -0.53 -6.05 -2.96
C ALA A 162 0.21 -6.81 -1.86
N THR A 163 1.45 -7.19 -2.15
CA THR A 163 2.37 -7.78 -1.18
C THR A 163 3.61 -6.91 -1.03
N ASP A 164 3.99 -6.57 0.20
CA ASP A 164 5.26 -5.92 0.51
C ASP A 164 5.78 -6.40 1.88
N ALA A 165 7.06 -6.72 1.92
CA ALA A 165 7.73 -7.34 3.07
C ALA A 165 8.53 -6.36 3.95
N THR A 166 8.62 -5.09 3.55
CA THR A 166 9.56 -4.09 4.10
C THR A 166 9.37 -3.86 5.60
N TYR A 167 8.13 -3.60 6.03
CA TYR A 167 7.81 -3.35 7.43
C TYR A 167 7.01 -4.52 7.98
N LYS A 168 7.39 -5.06 9.14
CA LYS A 168 6.74 -6.24 9.74
C LYS A 168 5.78 -5.91 10.88
N ALA A 169 6.02 -4.81 11.59
CA ALA A 169 5.18 -4.32 12.67
C ALA A 169 5.44 -2.82 12.85
N GLY A 170 4.48 -2.07 13.38
CA GLY A 170 4.67 -0.66 13.71
C GLY A 170 3.38 -0.01 14.19
N ARG A 171 3.42 1.31 14.36
CA ARG A 171 2.26 2.09 14.80
C ARG A 171 1.26 2.28 13.65
N VAL A 172 0.11 2.83 13.98
CA VAL A 172 -0.98 3.13 13.04
C VAL A 172 -1.38 4.60 13.15
N GLY A 173 -1.92 5.13 12.07
CA GLY A 173 -2.20 6.55 12.00
C GLY A 173 -2.97 6.97 10.75
N LEU A 174 -2.99 8.28 10.53
CA LEU A 174 -3.72 8.92 9.45
C LEU A 174 -2.79 9.78 8.59
N TRP A 175 -3.21 10.03 7.35
CA TRP A 175 -2.39 10.69 6.35
C TRP A 175 -3.24 11.48 5.35
N THR A 176 -2.72 12.59 4.84
CA THR A 176 -3.28 13.34 3.70
C THR A 176 -2.14 13.79 2.77
N LYS A 177 -2.44 14.61 1.75
CA LYS A 177 -1.42 15.13 0.81
C LYS A 177 -1.67 16.57 0.44
N ALA A 178 -0.58 17.33 0.29
CA ALA A 178 -0.62 18.71 -0.18
C ALA A 178 -1.63 19.56 0.62
N ASP A 179 -2.55 20.21 -0.08
CA ASP A 179 -3.56 21.12 0.45
C ASP A 179 -4.90 20.42 0.80
N SER A 180 -4.90 19.10 0.96
CA SER A 180 -6.10 18.33 1.30
C SER A 180 -6.64 18.78 2.66
N VAL A 181 -7.87 19.29 2.71
CA VAL A 181 -8.62 19.42 3.96
C VAL A 181 -9.49 18.18 4.12
N THR A 182 -9.17 17.36 5.12
CA THR A 182 -9.85 16.08 5.36
C THR A 182 -10.09 15.90 6.85
N CYS A 183 -11.30 15.48 7.21
CA CYS A 183 -11.65 15.06 8.56
C CYS A 183 -11.80 13.54 8.65
N PHE A 184 -11.44 13.00 9.79
CA PHE A 184 -11.45 11.58 10.12
C PHE A 184 -12.19 11.36 11.42
N ASP A 185 -12.92 10.26 11.47
CA ASP A 185 -13.69 9.84 12.63
C ASP A 185 -13.73 8.30 12.73
N ASP A 186 -14.21 7.76 13.85
CA ASP A 186 -14.41 6.34 14.11
C ASP A 186 -13.21 5.49 13.67
N VAL A 187 -12.00 5.89 14.08
CA VAL A 187 -10.82 5.06 13.81
C VAL A 187 -10.91 3.83 14.70
N VAL A 188 -10.86 2.64 14.10
CA VAL A 188 -10.88 1.36 14.80
C VAL A 188 -9.69 0.53 14.35
N VAL A 189 -8.90 0.07 15.31
CA VAL A 189 -7.70 -0.73 15.11
C VAL A 189 -7.93 -2.09 15.76
N THR A 190 -7.95 -3.14 14.94
CA THR A 190 -8.18 -4.52 15.36
C THR A 190 -6.97 -5.38 15.00
N PRO A 191 -6.17 -5.81 15.99
CA PRO A 191 -5.08 -6.76 15.78
C PRO A 191 -5.61 -8.04 15.13
N ARG A 192 -4.86 -8.59 14.19
CA ARG A 192 -5.15 -9.90 13.61
C ARG A 192 -4.25 -10.94 14.27
N VAL A 193 -4.86 -11.94 14.88
CA VAL A 193 -4.12 -13.13 15.33
C VAL A 193 -3.89 -14.01 14.11
N ALA A 194 -2.65 -14.42 13.86
CA ALA A 194 -2.33 -15.37 12.81
C ALA A 194 -3.22 -16.63 12.97
N GLY A 195 -4.16 -16.83 12.03
CA GLY A 195 -5.14 -17.91 12.07
C GLY A 195 -6.61 -17.51 12.28
N SER A 196 -6.93 -16.23 12.55
CA SER A 196 -8.32 -15.77 12.56
C SER A 196 -8.70 -15.13 11.23
N ALA A 197 -9.08 -15.96 10.27
CA ALA A 197 -9.83 -15.51 9.11
C ALA A 197 -11.23 -15.07 9.59
N ALA A 198 -11.53 -13.78 9.51
CA ALA A 198 -12.90 -13.31 9.58
C ALA A 198 -13.67 -13.93 8.42
N SER A 199 -14.69 -14.71 8.78
CA SER A 199 -15.49 -15.55 7.89
C SER A 199 -16.41 -14.71 7.01
N ALA A 200 -16.32 -14.87 5.68
CA ALA A 200 -17.44 -14.80 4.74
C ALA A 200 -16.98 -15.15 3.31
N ALA A 201 -17.04 -16.44 2.96
CA ALA A 201 -17.47 -16.94 1.64
C ALA A 201 -17.25 -18.47 1.62
N THR A 202 -18.34 -19.21 1.53
CA THR A 202 -18.37 -20.67 1.38
C THR A 202 -17.73 -21.05 0.05
N ALA A 203 -16.46 -21.46 0.07
CA ALA A 203 -15.83 -22.20 -1.03
C ALA A 203 -15.23 -23.47 -0.44
N VAL A 204 -15.85 -24.61 -0.76
CA VAL A 204 -15.30 -25.93 -0.47
C VAL A 204 -14.04 -26.11 -1.31
N ALA A 205 -12.85 -26.04 -0.71
CA ALA A 205 -11.63 -26.43 -1.37
C ALA A 205 -10.66 -27.10 -0.39
N ARG A 206 -10.11 -28.21 -0.88
CA ARG A 206 -9.36 -29.25 -0.19
C ARG A 206 -8.04 -28.73 0.39
N THR A 207 -7.66 -29.29 1.52
CA THR A 207 -6.36 -29.17 2.19
C THR A 207 -5.20 -29.42 1.21
N GLY A 208 -4.40 -28.39 0.95
CA GLY A 208 -3.08 -28.50 0.30
C GLY A 208 -2.04 -27.75 1.13
N ILE A 209 -0.99 -28.44 1.55
CA ILE A 209 0.17 -27.90 2.27
C ILE A 209 1.02 -27.08 1.28
N PRO A 210 1.63 -25.93 1.65
CA PRO A 210 2.49 -25.17 0.74
C PRO A 210 3.71 -26.00 0.33
N SER A 211 3.86 -26.22 -0.97
CA SER A 211 5.04 -26.88 -1.56
C SER A 211 6.20 -25.89 -1.64
N THR A 212 7.34 -26.26 -1.09
CA THR A 212 8.64 -25.56 -1.12
C THR A 212 9.38 -25.70 -2.46
N THR A 213 8.69 -26.09 -3.53
CA THR A 213 9.30 -26.32 -4.85
C THR A 213 9.19 -25.05 -5.71
N PRO A 214 10.31 -24.48 -6.19
CA PRO A 214 10.27 -23.34 -7.11
C PRO A 214 9.45 -23.65 -8.37
N ALA A 215 8.66 -22.67 -8.83
CA ALA A 215 7.77 -22.85 -9.97
C ALA A 215 8.56 -23.11 -11.27
N ARG A 216 8.03 -23.98 -12.15
CA ARG A 216 8.60 -24.29 -13.48
C ARG A 216 8.18 -23.29 -14.57
N SER A 217 7.43 -22.27 -14.22
CA SER A 217 7.09 -21.14 -15.08
C SER A 217 6.86 -19.90 -14.23
N GLY A 218 6.99 -18.73 -14.84
CA GLY A 218 6.87 -17.45 -14.16
C GLY A 218 6.28 -16.36 -15.06
N ARG A 219 5.64 -15.35 -14.46
CA ARG A 219 5.13 -14.19 -15.19
C ARG A 219 5.62 -12.90 -14.53
N VAL A 220 5.99 -11.93 -15.36
CA VAL A 220 6.31 -10.57 -14.96
C VAL A 220 5.40 -9.62 -15.74
N SER A 221 4.54 -8.89 -15.05
CA SER A 221 3.78 -7.80 -15.63
C SER A 221 4.65 -6.55 -15.75
N MET A 222 4.48 -5.79 -16.82
CA MET A 222 5.20 -4.53 -17.02
C MET A 222 4.27 -3.44 -17.57
N GLY A 223 4.66 -2.21 -17.32
CA GLY A 223 3.95 -1.01 -17.80
C GLY A 223 4.80 0.21 -17.50
N ASP A 224 4.21 1.41 -17.51
CA ASP A 224 4.95 2.66 -17.33
C ASP A 224 5.82 2.63 -16.06
N ASN A 225 7.14 2.48 -16.28
CA ASN A 225 8.20 2.47 -15.28
C ASN A 225 8.26 1.29 -14.30
N PHE A 226 7.68 0.12 -14.60
CA PHE A 226 7.75 -1.02 -13.67
C PHE A 226 7.89 -2.41 -14.31
N PHE A 227 8.52 -3.31 -13.56
CA PHE A 227 8.37 -4.77 -13.65
C PHE A 227 7.72 -5.28 -12.36
N ALA A 228 6.75 -6.19 -12.47
CA ALA A 228 6.00 -6.74 -11.34
C ALA A 228 5.79 -8.26 -11.49
N PRO A 229 6.40 -9.09 -10.62
CA PRO A 229 7.35 -8.69 -9.60
C PRO A 229 8.66 -8.17 -10.22
N ASP A 230 9.38 -7.34 -9.49
CA ASP A 230 10.75 -6.92 -9.82
C ASP A 230 11.78 -8.00 -9.47
N GLU A 231 11.47 -8.94 -8.56
CA GLU A 231 12.21 -10.18 -8.35
C GLU A 231 11.31 -11.42 -8.51
N LEU A 232 11.71 -12.36 -9.36
CA LEU A 232 11.00 -13.63 -9.55
C LEU A 232 11.93 -14.82 -9.36
N VAL A 233 11.56 -15.75 -8.47
CA VAL A 233 12.31 -16.99 -8.21
C VAL A 233 11.68 -18.15 -8.97
N VAL A 234 12.46 -18.85 -9.79
CA VAL A 234 12.00 -20.01 -10.60
C VAL A 234 12.99 -21.17 -10.52
N ALA A 235 12.54 -22.37 -10.88
CA ALA A 235 13.43 -23.53 -11.02
C ALA A 235 14.27 -23.43 -12.30
N ALA A 236 15.47 -24.05 -12.30
CA ALA A 236 16.20 -24.28 -13.54
C ALA A 236 15.35 -25.07 -14.56
N GLY A 237 15.35 -24.60 -15.80
CA GLY A 237 14.46 -25.05 -16.89
C GLY A 237 13.13 -24.30 -16.98
N ALA A 238 12.86 -23.32 -16.11
CA ALA A 238 11.61 -22.56 -16.14
C ALA A 238 11.56 -21.51 -17.26
N THR A 239 10.37 -21.33 -17.84
CA THR A 239 10.09 -20.24 -18.78
C THR A 239 9.40 -19.09 -18.04
N VAL A 240 9.97 -17.89 -18.15
CA VAL A 240 9.37 -16.65 -17.66
C VAL A 240 8.80 -15.86 -18.82
N THR A 241 7.60 -15.31 -18.64
CA THR A 241 6.91 -14.45 -19.62
C THR A 241 6.74 -13.05 -19.05
N TRP A 242 7.22 -12.05 -19.77
CA TRP A 242 6.94 -10.63 -19.54
C TRP A 242 5.73 -10.21 -20.37
N GLU A 243 4.83 -9.43 -19.80
CA GLU A 243 3.60 -8.97 -20.45
C GLU A 243 3.34 -7.50 -20.16
N ILE A 244 3.07 -6.70 -21.20
CA ILE A 244 2.63 -5.31 -21.03
C ILE A 244 1.18 -5.30 -20.56
N VAL A 245 0.91 -4.89 -19.33
CA VAL A 245 -0.44 -4.90 -18.75
C VAL A 245 -1.07 -3.51 -18.65
N SER A 246 -0.28 -2.45 -18.76
CA SER A 246 -0.74 -1.06 -18.64
C SER A 246 0.29 -0.07 -19.19
N GLY A 247 -0.13 1.17 -19.42
CA GLY A 247 0.74 2.26 -19.83
C GLY A 247 0.80 2.47 -21.34
N ASP A 248 1.20 3.68 -21.73
CA ASP A 248 1.31 4.12 -23.14
C ASP A 248 2.76 4.31 -23.60
N ALA A 249 3.74 4.21 -22.69
CA ALA A 249 5.14 4.35 -23.01
C ALA A 249 5.71 3.11 -23.73
N GLN A 250 6.85 3.30 -24.41
CA GLN A 250 7.58 2.21 -25.06
C GLN A 250 8.35 1.40 -24.02
N HIS A 251 8.26 0.07 -24.12
CA HIS A 251 8.91 -0.84 -23.17
C HIS A 251 9.72 -1.91 -23.90
N ASP A 252 10.78 -2.39 -23.26
CA ASP A 252 11.51 -3.58 -23.66
C ASP A 252 12.03 -4.32 -22.41
N VAL A 253 12.56 -5.52 -22.61
CA VAL A 253 13.19 -6.33 -21.57
C VAL A 253 14.60 -6.66 -22.02
N VAL A 254 15.61 -6.07 -21.39
CA VAL A 254 17.02 -6.25 -21.77
C VAL A 254 17.82 -6.75 -20.58
N SER A 255 18.43 -7.94 -20.72
CA SER A 255 19.35 -8.46 -19.71
C SER A 255 20.62 -7.60 -19.62
N VAL A 256 21.02 -7.23 -18.40
CA VAL A 256 22.24 -6.43 -18.14
C VAL A 256 23.49 -7.15 -18.65
N ASP A 257 23.54 -8.46 -18.42
CA ASP A 257 24.66 -9.33 -18.82
C ASP A 257 24.46 -9.94 -20.22
N LYS A 258 23.48 -9.43 -20.98
CA LYS A 258 23.20 -9.77 -22.38
C LYS A 258 22.83 -11.25 -22.63
N PHE A 259 22.21 -11.90 -21.64
CA PHE A 259 21.71 -13.27 -21.80
C PHE A 259 20.43 -13.38 -22.66
N PHE A 260 19.59 -12.35 -22.62
CA PHE A 260 18.33 -12.29 -23.35
C PHE A 260 17.92 -10.83 -23.60
N GLN A 261 17.12 -10.62 -24.64
CA GLN A 261 16.46 -9.35 -24.93
C GLN A 261 15.15 -9.59 -25.67
N SER A 262 14.14 -8.75 -25.44
CA SER A 262 12.92 -8.69 -26.24
C SER A 262 13.16 -7.96 -27.57
N ASN A 263 12.11 -7.86 -28.39
CA ASN A 263 12.05 -6.79 -29.40
C ASN A 263 12.05 -5.43 -28.69
N SER A 264 12.63 -4.40 -29.31
CA SER A 264 12.70 -3.05 -28.75
C SER A 264 12.28 -2.01 -29.80
N PRO A 265 11.17 -1.27 -29.57
CA PRO A 265 10.23 -1.47 -28.46
C PRO A 265 9.38 -2.74 -28.66
N MET A 266 8.90 -3.31 -27.55
CA MET A 266 7.76 -4.23 -27.57
C MET A 266 6.49 -3.49 -28.04
N GLY A 267 5.45 -4.25 -28.38
CA GLY A 267 4.15 -3.76 -28.82
C GLY A 267 3.36 -3.00 -27.73
N ARG A 268 2.03 -2.96 -27.87
CA ARG A 268 1.14 -2.30 -26.89
C ARG A 268 0.57 -3.32 -25.89
N GLY A 269 -0.31 -2.87 -25.00
CA GLY A 269 -0.96 -3.71 -23.97
C GLY A 269 -1.39 -5.09 -24.49
N GLY A 270 -0.99 -6.13 -23.75
CA GLY A 270 -1.15 -7.54 -24.09
C GLY A 270 0.04 -8.16 -24.83
N ASP A 271 1.01 -7.38 -25.31
CA ASP A 271 2.22 -7.95 -25.94
C ASP A 271 3.11 -8.65 -24.91
N THR A 272 3.76 -9.72 -25.35
CA THR A 272 4.53 -10.61 -24.47
C THR A 272 5.90 -10.97 -25.01
N PHE A 273 6.83 -11.20 -24.10
CA PHE A 273 8.15 -11.75 -24.37
C PHE A 273 8.42 -12.92 -23.42
N SER A 274 9.04 -14.01 -23.88
CA SER A 274 9.35 -15.16 -23.03
C SER A 274 10.80 -15.60 -23.18
N TYR A 275 11.38 -16.09 -22.08
CA TYR A 275 12.72 -16.67 -22.05
C TYR A 275 12.78 -17.86 -21.08
N THR A 276 13.51 -18.92 -21.46
CA THR A 276 13.71 -20.12 -20.63
C THR A 276 15.08 -20.09 -19.97
N PHE A 277 15.09 -20.13 -18.64
CA PHE A 277 16.30 -20.10 -17.83
C PHE A 277 16.75 -21.51 -17.49
N THR A 278 17.83 -21.98 -18.10
CA THR A 278 18.31 -23.37 -17.92
C THR A 278 19.40 -23.52 -16.86
N SER A 279 20.12 -22.44 -16.52
CA SER A 279 21.21 -22.47 -15.55
C SER A 279 20.82 -21.75 -14.27
N PRO A 280 21.13 -22.32 -13.08
CA PRO A 280 20.99 -21.60 -11.82
C PRO A 280 21.83 -20.32 -11.80
N GLY A 281 21.30 -19.26 -11.19
CA GLY A 281 21.97 -17.96 -11.14
C GLY A 281 21.00 -16.81 -10.98
N GLU A 282 21.57 -15.61 -10.89
CA GLU A 282 20.82 -14.35 -10.87
C GLU A 282 20.93 -13.66 -12.23
N TYR A 283 19.79 -13.29 -12.80
CA TYR A 283 19.68 -12.66 -14.11
C TYR A 283 19.02 -11.29 -13.96
N LYS A 284 19.81 -10.23 -13.97
CA LYS A 284 19.31 -8.84 -13.90
C LYS A 284 18.92 -8.35 -15.29
N TYR A 285 17.85 -7.56 -15.34
CA TYR A 285 17.33 -6.98 -16.57
C TYR A 285 16.70 -5.61 -16.32
N VAL A 286 16.54 -4.83 -17.39
CA VAL A 286 16.06 -3.45 -17.37
C VAL A 286 15.11 -3.19 -18.53
N CYS A 287 14.36 -2.10 -18.44
CA CYS A 287 13.74 -1.46 -19.60
C CYS A 287 14.65 -0.32 -20.07
N SER A 288 15.14 -0.38 -21.30
CA SER A 288 16.08 0.58 -21.88
C SER A 288 15.51 2.00 -21.92
N TYR A 289 14.19 2.13 -22.08
CA TYR A 289 13.50 3.41 -22.13
C TYR A 289 13.36 4.08 -20.76
N HIS A 290 13.28 3.28 -19.69
CA HIS A 290 12.97 3.75 -18.33
C HIS A 290 14.04 3.36 -17.30
N ILE A 291 15.25 3.04 -17.75
CA ILE A 291 16.36 2.65 -16.86
C ILE A 291 16.75 3.77 -15.90
N ASN A 292 16.71 5.04 -16.36
CA ASN A 292 17.00 6.21 -15.52
C ASN A 292 15.88 6.48 -14.49
N GLU A 293 14.71 5.90 -14.68
CA GLU A 293 13.56 5.96 -13.76
C GLU A 293 13.53 4.77 -12.81
N GLY A 294 14.48 3.83 -12.95
CA GLY A 294 14.67 2.69 -12.07
C GLY A 294 13.90 1.43 -12.47
N MET A 295 13.35 1.36 -13.70
CA MET A 295 12.65 0.19 -14.20
C MET A 295 13.61 -0.98 -14.45
N THR A 296 13.85 -1.75 -13.38
CA THR A 296 14.80 -2.86 -13.33
C THR A 296 14.14 -4.07 -12.67
N GLY A 297 14.62 -5.27 -12.99
CA GLY A 297 14.16 -6.51 -12.40
C GLY A 297 15.25 -7.58 -12.36
N LYS A 298 14.97 -8.70 -11.67
CA LYS A 298 15.87 -9.84 -11.52
C LYS A 298 15.09 -11.16 -11.54
N ILE A 299 15.61 -12.15 -12.25
CA ILE A 299 15.17 -13.55 -12.13
C ILE A 299 16.22 -14.32 -11.30
N VAL A 300 15.80 -15.05 -10.28
CA VAL A 300 16.65 -15.95 -9.51
C VAL A 300 16.28 -17.38 -9.87
N VAL A 301 17.25 -18.11 -10.43
CA VAL A 301 17.06 -19.49 -10.89
C VAL A 301 17.72 -20.43 -9.88
N LYS A 302 16.93 -21.36 -9.34
CA LYS A 302 17.35 -22.33 -8.33
C LYS A 302 17.35 -23.76 -8.86
#